data_AF-A0A960CQB6-F1
#
_entry.id   AF-A0A960CQB6-F1
#
_cell.length_a   1.000
_cell.length_b   1.000
_cell.length_c   1.000
_cell.angle_alpha   90.00
_cell.angle_beta   90.00
_cell.angle_gamma   90.00
#
_symmetry.space_group_name_H-M   'P 1'
#
loop_
_entity.id
_entity.type
_entity.pdbx_description
1 polymer ?
#
loop_
_entity_poly.entity_id
_entity_poly.type
_entity_poly.pdbx_seq_one_letter_code
_entity_poly.pdbx_strand_id
1 'polypeptide(L)'
;VEASLRYKLGRMQFERLLVRAAGYLRGESLAELDAVGERLYTEQVSARVYPVMREIVKAHQARGHTVVLSSSALTIHAEPVARALGITNVLCNTFELDDTGLLTGRVNRPIIWGHQKAAAAQQFCERNGVELGRSYFYADGDEDAALMALVGHPRPVNPRAGLAAKAAAHNWPVLQLSIPGGRGGAANAIGHFPALGRAALGAAFGSLALRVRRNDRG
;
A
#
# COMPACT_ATOMS: atom_id res chain seq x y z
N VAL A 1 -14.42 -3.08 17.37
CA VAL A 1 -14.93 -1.68 17.31
C VAL A 1 -14.02 -0.76 16.48
N GLU A 2 -12.72 -1.04 16.32
CA GLU A 2 -11.79 -0.19 15.55
C GLU A 2 -11.77 -0.48 14.03
N ALA A 3 -12.17 -1.69 13.60
CA ALA A 3 -12.32 -2.03 12.19
C ALA A 3 -13.50 -1.30 11.51
N SER A 4 -14.52 -0.92 12.27
CA SER A 4 -15.74 -0.27 11.77
C SER A 4 -15.57 1.23 11.50
N LEU A 5 -14.56 1.89 12.09
CA LEU A 5 -14.29 3.32 11.82
C LEU A 5 -13.70 3.55 10.41
N ARG A 6 -13.06 2.54 9.82
CA ARG A 6 -12.40 2.63 8.50
C ARG A 6 -13.33 2.49 7.29
N TYR A 7 -14.52 1.91 7.47
CA TYR A 7 -15.38 1.50 6.36
C TYR A 7 -16.07 2.66 5.62
N LYS A 8 -16.07 3.89 6.18
CA LYS A 8 -16.83 5.04 5.63
C LYS A 8 -16.02 6.26 5.21
N LEU A 9 -14.69 6.18 5.21
CA LEU A 9 -13.86 7.35 4.92
C LEU A 9 -13.60 7.47 3.42
N GLY A 10 -14.44 8.26 2.73
CA GLY A 10 -14.15 8.73 1.37
C GLY A 10 -12.90 9.63 1.31
N ARG A 11 -12.51 10.08 0.12
CA ARG A 11 -11.29 10.89 -0.13
C ARG A 11 -11.04 11.99 0.91
N MET A 12 -12.04 12.84 1.12
CA MET A 12 -11.99 14.00 2.02
C MET A 12 -11.76 13.65 3.48
N GLN A 13 -12.07 12.42 3.84
CA GLN A 13 -12.01 11.89 5.18
C GLN A 13 -10.63 11.25 5.42
N PHE A 14 -10.10 10.51 4.44
CA PHE A 14 -8.70 10.03 4.45
C PHE A 14 -7.69 11.17 4.50
N GLU A 15 -7.83 12.16 3.61
CA GLU A 15 -6.93 13.30 3.55
C GLU A 15 -6.93 14.09 4.87
N ARG A 16 -8.09 14.32 5.48
CA ARG A 16 -8.19 14.99 6.78
C ARG A 16 -7.50 14.21 7.90
N LEU A 17 -7.66 12.88 7.93
CA LEU A 17 -6.97 12.04 8.90
C LEU A 17 -5.46 12.12 8.73
N LEU A 18 -4.98 12.02 7.49
CA LEU A 18 -3.56 12.04 7.18
C LEU A 18 -2.92 13.39 7.55
N VAL A 19 -3.55 14.49 7.17
CA VAL A 19 -3.08 15.85 7.50
C VAL A 19 -3.08 16.08 9.01
N ARG A 20 -4.12 15.62 9.72
CA ARG A 20 -4.19 15.76 11.18
C ARG A 20 -3.12 14.93 11.88
N ALA A 21 -2.89 13.70 11.43
CA ALA A 21 -1.82 12.85 11.96
C ALA A 21 -0.44 13.49 11.75
N ALA A 22 -0.17 14.03 10.56
CA ALA A 22 1.07 14.77 10.32
C ALA A 22 1.21 15.98 11.24
N GLY A 23 0.13 16.74 11.47
CA GLY A 23 0.14 17.88 12.39
C GLY A 23 0.58 17.52 13.82
N TYR A 24 0.23 16.33 14.31
CA TYR A 24 0.66 15.85 15.63
C TYR A 24 2.14 15.47 15.71
N LEU A 25 2.77 15.18 14.56
CA LEU A 25 4.18 14.78 14.47
C LEU A 25 5.10 15.97 14.12
N ARG A 26 4.62 17.20 14.25
CA ARG A 26 5.43 18.40 13.96
C ARG A 26 6.64 18.45 14.91
N GLY A 27 7.82 18.68 14.35
CA GLY A 27 9.07 18.77 15.07
C GLY A 27 9.74 17.41 15.34
N GLU A 28 9.07 16.31 15.03
CA GLU A 28 9.65 14.97 15.13
C GLU A 28 10.67 14.75 14.01
N SER A 29 11.66 13.88 14.27
CA SER A 29 12.65 13.47 13.28
C SER A 29 12.10 12.37 12.37
N LEU A 30 12.21 12.55 11.05
CA LEU A 30 11.80 11.50 10.10
C LEU A 30 12.61 10.22 10.31
N ALA A 31 13.90 10.33 10.59
CA ALA A 31 14.78 9.17 10.79
C ALA A 31 14.36 8.32 12.01
N GLU A 32 13.91 8.97 13.08
CA GLU A 32 13.39 8.26 14.27
C GLU A 32 12.07 7.56 13.96
N LEU A 33 11.17 8.22 13.21
CA LEU A 33 9.92 7.61 12.76
C LEU A 33 10.15 6.44 11.80
N ASP A 34 11.15 6.52 10.92
CA ASP A 34 11.53 5.42 10.04
C ASP A 34 12.03 4.22 10.84
N ALA A 35 12.83 4.43 11.89
CA ALA A 35 13.27 3.37 12.79
C ALA A 35 12.09 2.71 13.53
N VAL A 36 11.12 3.51 13.96
CA VAL A 36 9.86 2.99 14.53
C VAL A 36 9.09 2.16 13.49
N GLY A 37 9.01 2.65 12.25
CA GLY A 37 8.39 1.94 11.13
C GLY A 37 9.01 0.58 10.87
N GLU A 38 10.35 0.50 10.88
CA GLU A 38 11.10 -0.75 10.73
C GLU A 38 10.83 -1.77 11.83
N ARG A 39 10.82 -1.32 13.08
CA ARG A 39 10.50 -2.17 14.21
C ARG A 39 9.09 -2.73 14.09
N LEU A 40 8.12 -1.87 13.78
CA LEU A 40 6.73 -2.28 13.59
C LEU A 40 6.57 -3.23 12.41
N TYR A 41 7.36 -3.04 11.35
CA TYR A 41 7.40 -3.98 10.26
C TYR A 41 7.78 -5.37 10.75
N THR A 42 8.94 -5.45 11.41
CA THR A 42 9.54 -6.69 11.88
C THR A 42 8.63 -7.43 12.87
N GLU A 43 8.09 -6.71 13.85
CA GLU A 43 7.32 -7.30 14.96
C GLU A 43 5.90 -7.70 14.59
N GLN A 44 5.25 -7.01 13.64
CA GLN A 44 3.79 -7.17 13.45
C GLN A 44 3.34 -7.34 12.00
N VAL A 45 4.03 -6.70 11.06
CA VAL A 45 3.59 -6.56 9.67
C VAL A 45 4.17 -7.68 8.81
N SER A 46 5.41 -8.09 9.08
CA SER A 46 6.15 -9.13 8.36
C SER A 46 5.37 -10.45 8.25
N ALA A 47 4.75 -10.88 9.35
CA ALA A 47 3.93 -12.09 9.46
C ALA A 47 2.58 -12.01 8.72
N ARG A 48 2.14 -10.80 8.35
CA ARG A 48 0.88 -10.56 7.63
C ARG A 48 1.07 -10.45 6.12
N VAL A 49 2.31 -10.38 5.64
CA VAL A 49 2.60 -10.42 4.20
C VAL A 49 2.33 -11.83 3.70
N TYR A 50 1.31 -11.99 2.84
CA TYR A 50 1.00 -13.28 2.22
C TYR A 50 2.23 -13.85 1.51
N PRO A 51 2.65 -15.11 1.82
CA PRO A 51 3.80 -15.74 1.16
C PRO A 51 3.66 -15.75 -0.37
N VAL A 52 2.45 -15.99 -0.89
CA VAL A 52 2.15 -15.96 -2.32
C VAL A 52 2.46 -14.59 -2.93
N MET A 53 2.23 -13.48 -2.22
CA MET A 53 2.56 -12.15 -2.73
C MET A 53 4.08 -11.93 -2.80
N ARG A 54 4.86 -12.50 -1.86
CA ARG A 54 6.33 -12.47 -1.94
C ARG A 54 6.82 -13.20 -3.20
N GLU A 55 6.23 -14.35 -3.49
CA GLU A 55 6.57 -15.11 -4.70
C GLU A 55 6.14 -14.41 -5.98
N ILE A 56 4.99 -13.72 -5.98
CA ILE A 56 4.58 -12.87 -7.11
C ILE A 56 5.61 -11.75 -7.33
N VAL A 57 6.02 -11.02 -6.29
CA VAL A 57 7.06 -9.98 -6.42
C VAL A 57 8.33 -10.56 -7.06
N LYS A 58 8.86 -11.64 -6.48
CA LYS A 58 10.06 -12.31 -6.98
C LYS A 58 9.92 -12.77 -8.42
N ALA A 59 8.76 -13.35 -8.77
CA ALA A 59 8.52 -13.86 -10.10
C ALA A 59 8.46 -12.74 -11.15
N HIS A 60 8.03 -11.53 -10.78
CA HIS A 60 8.14 -10.37 -11.67
C HIS A 60 9.58 -9.85 -11.72
N GLN A 61 10.28 -9.73 -10.58
CA GLN A 61 11.70 -9.34 -10.55
C GLN A 61 12.57 -10.27 -11.42
N ALA A 62 12.39 -11.59 -11.31
CA ALA A 62 13.11 -12.60 -12.09
C ALA A 62 12.86 -12.51 -13.61
N ARG A 63 11.71 -11.95 -14.01
CA ARG A 63 11.38 -11.68 -15.42
C ARG A 63 11.91 -10.34 -15.92
N GLY A 64 12.72 -9.63 -15.12
CA GLY A 64 13.25 -8.30 -15.46
C GLY A 64 12.19 -7.20 -15.40
N HIS A 65 11.15 -7.38 -14.58
CA HIS A 65 10.09 -6.39 -14.47
C HIS A 65 10.51 -5.20 -13.60
N THR A 66 10.14 -3.98 -14.00
CA THR A 66 10.12 -2.82 -13.10
C THR A 66 9.04 -3.02 -12.06
N VAL A 67 9.45 -3.15 -10.80
CA VAL A 67 8.55 -3.37 -9.66
C VAL A 67 8.39 -2.09 -8.87
N VAL A 68 7.14 -1.74 -8.57
CA VAL A 68 6.76 -0.53 -7.85
C VAL A 68 5.78 -0.87 -6.72
N LEU A 69 6.07 -0.43 -5.51
CA LEU A 69 5.09 -0.41 -4.42
C LEU A 69 4.31 0.90 -4.52
N SER A 70 3.02 0.83 -4.83
CA SER A 70 2.14 2.00 -4.91
C SER A 70 1.15 1.96 -3.77
N SER A 71 1.30 2.85 -2.79
CA SER A 71 0.54 2.81 -1.54
C SER A 71 0.00 4.18 -1.15
N SER A 72 -1.18 4.21 -0.55
CA SER A 72 -1.71 5.43 0.08
C SER A 72 -1.12 5.67 1.47
N ALA A 73 -0.25 4.79 1.97
CA ALA A 73 0.41 4.94 3.25
C ALA A 73 1.52 6.02 3.21
N LEU A 74 2.09 6.32 4.38
CA LEU A 74 3.30 7.13 4.52
C LEU A 74 4.57 6.29 4.31
N THR A 75 5.70 6.93 4.00
CA THR A 75 7.04 6.31 3.85
C THR A 75 7.38 5.38 5.00
N ILE A 76 7.17 5.83 6.24
CA ILE A 76 7.42 5.07 7.49
C ILE A 76 6.72 3.70 7.53
N HIS A 77 5.68 3.49 6.72
CA HIS A 77 4.98 2.21 6.59
C HIS A 77 5.31 1.48 5.29
N ALA A 78 5.40 2.22 4.19
CA ALA A 78 5.55 1.64 2.86
C ALA A 78 6.97 1.12 2.61
N GLU A 79 7.98 1.88 3.05
CA GLU A 79 9.37 1.54 2.76
C GLU A 79 9.88 0.28 3.44
N PRO A 80 9.56 -0.01 4.73
CA PRO A 80 9.96 -1.30 5.32
C PRO A 80 9.41 -2.50 4.55
N VAL A 81 8.16 -2.41 4.07
CA VAL A 81 7.57 -3.45 3.22
C VAL A 81 8.30 -3.54 1.88
N ALA A 82 8.61 -2.40 1.25
CA ALA A 82 9.33 -2.35 -0.01
C ALA A 82 10.73 -2.99 0.11
N ARG A 83 11.50 -2.60 1.13
CA ARG A 83 12.83 -3.14 1.44
C ARG A 83 12.78 -4.65 1.64
N ALA A 84 11.84 -5.14 2.44
CA ALA A 84 11.69 -6.57 2.70
C ALA A 84 11.27 -7.40 1.47
N LEU A 85 10.71 -6.75 0.45
CA LEU A 85 10.34 -7.36 -0.83
C LEU A 85 11.37 -7.10 -1.95
N GLY A 86 12.46 -6.39 -1.66
CA GLY A 86 13.46 -5.98 -2.66
C GLY A 86 12.90 -5.02 -3.71
N ILE A 87 11.92 -4.20 -3.36
CA ILE A 87 11.27 -3.23 -4.24
C ILE A 87 11.93 -1.87 -4.02
N THR A 88 12.55 -1.32 -5.06
CA THR A 88 13.27 -0.05 -5.00
C THR A 88 12.42 1.16 -5.37
N ASN A 89 11.35 0.97 -6.15
CA ASN A 89 10.46 2.05 -6.55
C ASN A 89 9.26 2.10 -5.60
N VAL A 90 9.09 3.21 -4.88
CA VAL A 90 7.97 3.40 -3.96
C VAL A 90 7.22 4.68 -4.32
N LEU A 91 5.92 4.57 -4.53
CA LEU A 91 4.99 5.68 -4.72
C LEU A 91 4.07 5.73 -3.52
N CYS A 92 4.36 6.60 -2.55
CA CYS A 92 3.58 6.74 -1.34
C CYS A 92 3.53 8.20 -0.85
N ASN A 93 2.72 8.47 0.17
CA ASN A 93 2.67 9.79 0.79
C ASN A 93 3.97 10.06 1.57
N THR A 94 4.47 11.28 1.49
CA THR A 94 5.71 11.71 2.15
C THR A 94 5.43 12.90 3.07
N PHE A 95 6.12 12.96 4.20
CA PHE A 95 6.08 14.16 5.03
C PHE A 95 6.83 15.31 4.37
N GLU A 96 6.37 16.53 4.63
CA GLU A 96 7.14 17.73 4.32
C GLU A 96 8.13 18.00 5.46
N LEU A 97 9.41 18.12 5.11
CA LEU A 97 10.50 18.34 6.05
C LEU A 97 11.00 19.78 5.96
N ASP A 98 11.52 20.30 7.07
CA ASP A 98 12.29 21.54 7.08
C ASP A 98 13.76 21.28 6.70
N ASP A 99 14.56 22.35 6.64
CA ASP A 99 15.97 22.30 6.25
C ASP A 99 16.85 21.50 7.22
N THR A 100 16.34 21.19 8.43
CA THR A 100 17.02 20.38 9.44
C THR A 100 16.60 18.91 9.41
N GLY A 101 15.65 18.55 8.54
CA GLY A 101 15.12 17.19 8.42
C GLY A 101 14.00 16.86 9.41
N LEU A 102 13.44 17.85 10.09
CA LEU A 102 12.30 17.67 11.00
C LEU A 102 10.97 17.84 10.28
N LEU A 103 9.94 17.16 10.77
CA LEU A 103 8.60 17.23 10.19
C LEU A 103 7.98 18.62 10.41
N THR A 104 7.58 19.28 9.34
CA THR A 104 6.84 20.58 9.42
C THR A 104 5.40 20.42 9.93
N GLY A 105 4.95 19.18 10.08
CA GLY A 105 3.56 18.82 10.37
C GLY A 105 2.64 18.79 9.14
N ARG A 106 3.21 18.83 7.92
CA ARG A 106 2.49 18.73 6.65
C ARG A 106 2.88 17.45 5.89
N VAL A 107 2.05 17.09 4.92
CA VAL A 107 2.29 16.00 3.96
C VAL A 107 2.40 16.62 2.57
N ASN A 108 3.38 16.16 1.79
CA ASN A 108 3.58 16.63 0.43
C ASN A 108 2.35 16.32 -0.44
N ARG A 109 2.00 17.27 -1.30
CA ARG A 109 0.85 17.17 -2.21
C ARG A 109 1.32 16.85 -3.64
N PRO A 110 0.51 16.15 -4.44
CA PRO A 110 -0.82 15.63 -4.10
C PRO A 110 -0.77 14.39 -3.21
N ILE A 111 -1.79 14.21 -2.36
CA ILE A 111 -1.92 12.99 -1.54
C ILE A 111 -2.22 11.81 -2.45
N ILE A 112 -1.38 10.78 -2.38
CA ILE A 112 -1.51 9.53 -3.11
C ILE A 112 -2.67 8.74 -2.51
N TRP A 113 -3.82 8.84 -3.17
CA TRP A 113 -5.04 8.09 -2.88
C TRP A 113 -6.00 8.20 -4.08
N GLY A 114 -6.77 7.15 -4.38
CA GLY A 114 -7.78 7.24 -5.44
C GLY A 114 -7.18 7.57 -6.81
N HIS A 115 -7.80 8.52 -7.51
CA HIS A 115 -7.30 9.04 -8.78
C HIS A 115 -5.88 9.63 -8.71
N GLN A 116 -5.47 10.20 -7.57
CA GLN A 116 -4.11 10.74 -7.45
C GLN A 116 -3.05 9.63 -7.41
N LYS A 117 -3.42 8.44 -6.92
CA LYS A 117 -2.56 7.26 -6.99
C LYS A 117 -2.43 6.75 -8.42
N ALA A 118 -3.53 6.75 -9.17
CA ALA A 118 -3.50 6.44 -10.61
C ALA A 118 -2.60 7.44 -11.37
N ALA A 119 -2.75 8.74 -11.10
CA ALA A 119 -1.93 9.79 -11.70
C ALA A 119 -0.44 9.63 -11.35
N ALA A 120 -0.10 9.36 -10.08
CA ALA A 120 1.27 9.12 -9.64
C ALA A 120 1.90 7.91 -10.36
N ALA A 121 1.12 6.84 -10.54
CA ALA A 121 1.55 5.67 -11.30
C ALA A 121 1.75 6.00 -12.78
N GLN A 122 0.82 6.71 -13.42
CA GLN A 122 0.96 7.18 -14.82
C GLN A 122 2.22 8.03 -15.01
N GLN A 123 2.46 8.98 -14.11
CA GLN A 123 3.62 9.86 -14.20
C GLN A 123 4.95 9.10 -13.98
N PHE A 124 4.97 8.14 -13.05
CA PHE A 124 6.10 7.22 -12.90
C PHE A 124 6.28 6.42 -14.19
N CYS A 125 5.19 5.97 -14.78
CA CYS A 125 5.21 5.15 -15.97
C CYS A 125 5.83 5.91 -17.16
N GLU A 126 5.34 7.12 -17.43
CA GLU A 126 5.84 8.02 -18.48
C GLU A 126 7.35 8.28 -18.33
N ARG A 127 7.81 8.66 -17.12
CA ARG A 127 9.23 8.96 -16.86
C ARG A 127 10.18 7.78 -17.09
N ASN A 128 9.68 6.56 -16.92
CA ASN A 128 10.50 5.34 -16.96
C ASN A 128 10.30 4.53 -18.25
N GLY A 129 9.58 5.07 -19.24
CA GLY A 129 9.26 4.34 -20.48
C GLY A 129 8.40 3.10 -20.20
N VAL A 130 7.44 3.24 -19.29
CA VAL A 130 6.57 2.19 -18.75
C VAL A 130 5.14 2.39 -19.29
N GLU A 131 4.61 1.37 -19.96
CA GLU A 131 3.27 1.27 -20.57
C GLU A 131 2.33 0.51 -19.62
N LEU A 132 1.30 1.21 -19.15
CA LEU A 132 0.29 0.66 -18.23
C LEU A 132 -0.55 -0.45 -18.86
N GLY A 133 -0.88 -0.35 -20.16
CA GLY A 133 -1.67 -1.34 -20.90
C GLY A 133 -1.03 -2.74 -20.97
N ARG A 134 0.24 -2.89 -20.57
CA ARG A 134 0.95 -4.18 -20.46
C ARG A 134 1.42 -4.49 -19.03
N SER A 135 0.94 -3.72 -18.07
CA SER A 135 1.35 -3.81 -16.67
C SER A 135 0.34 -4.60 -15.85
N TYR A 136 0.80 -5.12 -14.72
CA TYR A 136 -0.01 -5.79 -13.72
C TYR A 136 -0.20 -4.89 -12.52
N PHE A 137 -1.39 -4.92 -11.93
CA PHE A 137 -1.65 -4.20 -10.68
C PHE A 137 -2.43 -5.08 -9.72
N TYR A 138 -1.89 -5.24 -8.52
CA TYR A 138 -2.44 -6.06 -7.45
C TYR A 138 -2.94 -5.14 -6.35
N ALA A 139 -4.22 -5.24 -5.96
CA ALA A 139 -4.78 -4.40 -4.89
C ALA A 139 -6.06 -5.00 -4.30
N ASP A 140 -6.42 -4.60 -3.09
CA ASP A 140 -7.61 -5.05 -2.37
C ASP A 140 -8.66 -3.94 -2.15
N GLY A 141 -8.29 -2.67 -2.40
CA GLY A 141 -9.06 -1.49 -2.06
C GLY A 141 -9.84 -0.84 -3.20
N ASP A 142 -10.97 -0.21 -2.86
CA ASP A 142 -11.80 0.49 -3.85
C ASP A 142 -11.12 1.77 -4.37
N GLU A 143 -10.28 2.38 -3.55
CA GLU A 143 -9.43 3.52 -3.91
C GLU A 143 -8.47 3.20 -5.07
N ASP A 144 -8.21 1.91 -5.33
CA ASP A 144 -7.30 1.46 -6.37
C ASP A 144 -8.00 1.20 -7.71
N ALA A 145 -9.33 1.31 -7.75
CA ALA A 145 -10.12 1.05 -8.96
C ALA A 145 -9.69 1.91 -10.17
N ALA A 146 -9.33 3.17 -9.94
CA ALA A 146 -8.89 4.06 -10.99
C ALA A 146 -7.60 3.56 -11.66
N LEU A 147 -6.64 3.06 -10.88
CA LEU A 147 -5.40 2.50 -11.42
C LEU A 147 -5.61 1.09 -11.99
N MET A 148 -6.48 0.27 -11.37
CA MET A 148 -6.89 -1.02 -11.92
C MET A 148 -7.48 -0.90 -13.33
N ALA A 149 -8.28 0.13 -13.58
CA ALA A 149 -8.89 0.36 -14.89
C ALA A 149 -7.89 0.81 -15.98
N LEU A 150 -6.70 1.29 -15.60
CA LEU A 150 -5.68 1.77 -16.54
C LEU A 150 -4.69 0.67 -16.97
N VAL A 151 -4.55 -0.40 -16.18
CA VAL A 151 -3.59 -1.46 -16.46
C VAL A 151 -4.18 -2.54 -17.36
N GLY A 152 -3.33 -3.21 -18.14
CA GLY A 152 -3.75 -4.34 -18.97
C GLY A 152 -4.09 -5.61 -18.19
N HIS A 153 -3.50 -5.78 -17.01
CA HIS A 153 -3.65 -6.98 -16.19
C HIS A 153 -4.02 -6.65 -14.74
N PRO A 154 -5.25 -6.14 -14.49
CA PRO A 154 -5.74 -5.92 -13.14
C PRO A 154 -5.88 -7.25 -12.39
N ARG A 155 -5.46 -7.27 -11.13
CA ARG A 155 -5.49 -8.43 -10.22
C ARG A 155 -6.01 -8.01 -8.85
N PRO A 156 -7.34 -7.84 -8.67
CA PRO A 156 -7.91 -7.66 -7.34
C PRO A 156 -7.51 -8.83 -6.42
N VAL A 157 -6.88 -8.54 -5.28
CA VAL A 157 -6.40 -9.55 -4.32
C VAL A 157 -7.24 -9.47 -3.05
N ASN A 158 -7.96 -10.54 -2.69
CA ASN A 158 -8.89 -10.54 -1.55
C ASN A 158 -9.74 -9.23 -1.49
N PRO A 159 -10.39 -8.81 -2.60
CA PRO A 159 -10.92 -7.46 -2.71
C PRO A 159 -12.03 -7.19 -1.71
N ARG A 160 -12.00 -5.99 -1.12
CA ARG A 160 -13.11 -5.47 -0.30
C ARG A 160 -14.35 -5.23 -1.17
N ALA A 161 -15.52 -5.14 -0.53
CA ALA A 161 -16.82 -5.08 -1.21
C ALA A 161 -16.89 -4.08 -2.39
N GLY A 162 -16.33 -2.88 -2.25
CA GLY A 162 -16.28 -1.88 -3.33
C GLY A 162 -15.47 -2.34 -4.54
N LEU A 163 -14.23 -2.78 -4.33
CA LEU A 163 -13.38 -3.30 -5.41
C LEU A 163 -13.93 -4.61 -5.98
N ALA A 164 -14.55 -5.46 -5.15
CA ALA A 164 -15.18 -6.71 -5.59
C ALA A 164 -16.34 -6.46 -6.55
N ALA A 165 -17.20 -5.46 -6.26
CA ALA A 165 -18.28 -5.06 -7.16
C ALA A 165 -17.73 -4.55 -8.51
N LYS A 166 -16.67 -3.73 -8.49
CA LYS A 166 -16.01 -3.26 -9.71
C LYS A 166 -15.33 -4.39 -10.48
N ALA A 167 -14.68 -5.32 -9.79
CA ALA A 167 -14.06 -6.49 -10.40
C ALA A 167 -15.11 -7.33 -11.14
N ALA A 168 -16.29 -7.55 -10.54
CA ALA A 168 -17.39 -8.23 -11.19
C ALA A 168 -17.90 -7.46 -12.43
N ALA A 169 -18.12 -6.15 -12.30
CA ALA A 169 -18.60 -5.30 -13.40
C ALA A 169 -17.64 -5.26 -14.60
N HIS A 170 -16.32 -5.29 -14.35
CA HIS A 170 -15.29 -5.23 -15.37
C HIS A 170 -14.68 -6.59 -15.76
N ASN A 171 -15.21 -7.71 -15.22
CA ASN A 171 -14.68 -9.06 -15.40
C ASN A 171 -13.18 -9.19 -15.06
N TRP A 172 -12.72 -8.51 -14.01
CA TRP A 172 -11.34 -8.60 -13.56
C TRP A 172 -11.07 -9.92 -12.83
N PRO A 173 -9.97 -10.63 -13.14
CA PRO A 173 -9.62 -11.88 -12.45
C PRO A 173 -9.25 -11.62 -10.99
N VAL A 174 -10.07 -12.14 -10.07
CA VAL A 174 -9.84 -12.01 -8.63
C VAL A 174 -8.87 -13.09 -8.15
N LEU A 175 -7.83 -12.69 -7.43
CA LEU A 175 -6.90 -13.57 -6.72
C LEU A 175 -7.34 -13.72 -5.26
N GLN A 176 -7.76 -14.93 -4.88
CA GLN A 176 -8.08 -15.27 -3.49
C GLN A 176 -6.88 -15.92 -2.81
N LEU A 177 -6.40 -15.32 -1.73
CA LEU A 177 -5.27 -15.79 -0.93
C LEU A 177 -5.75 -16.16 0.47
N SER A 178 -5.41 -17.37 0.90
CA SER A 178 -5.62 -17.82 2.28
C SER A 178 -4.34 -17.63 3.09
N ILE A 179 -4.45 -17.28 4.37
CA ILE A 179 -3.32 -17.35 5.29
C ILE A 179 -3.24 -18.80 5.80
N PRO A 180 -2.12 -19.52 5.63
CA PRO A 180 -1.93 -20.81 6.29
C PRO A 180 -2.07 -20.64 7.82
N GLY A 181 -3.04 -21.32 8.44
CA GLY A 181 -3.31 -21.26 9.88
C GLY A 181 -4.36 -20.22 10.33
N GLY A 182 -4.92 -19.41 9.42
CA GLY A 182 -6.05 -18.54 9.71
C GLY A 182 -7.36 -19.31 9.58
N ARG A 183 -7.98 -19.69 10.70
CA ARG A 183 -9.34 -20.24 10.72
C ARG A 183 -10.29 -19.27 10.01
N GLY A 184 -10.82 -19.70 8.86
CA GLY A 184 -12.14 -19.25 8.43
C GLY A 184 -13.16 -19.76 9.46
N GLY A 185 -13.99 -18.87 9.99
CA GLY A 185 -15.06 -19.21 10.92
C GLY A 185 -15.11 -18.27 12.12
N ALA A 186 -16.26 -17.62 12.27
CA ALA A 186 -16.58 -16.72 13.37
C ALA A 186 -16.56 -17.40 14.75
N ALA A 187 -16.48 -16.54 15.77
CA ALA A 187 -16.87 -16.71 17.17
C ALA A 187 -15.81 -17.17 18.20
N ASN A 188 -15.62 -16.25 19.16
CA ASN A 188 -15.27 -16.41 20.57
C ASN A 188 -13.88 -16.94 20.97
N ALA A 189 -13.04 -16.00 21.44
CA ALA A 189 -12.25 -16.18 22.66
C ALA A 189 -12.00 -14.81 23.30
N ILE A 190 -12.69 -14.57 24.42
CA ILE A 190 -12.50 -13.41 25.30
C ILE A 190 -11.23 -13.68 26.13
N GLY A 191 -10.22 -12.82 25.96
CA GLY A 191 -9.03 -12.79 26.80
C GLY A 191 -8.77 -11.35 27.22
N HIS A 192 -8.99 -11.08 28.51
CA HIS A 192 -8.85 -9.79 29.17
C HIS A 192 -7.39 -9.56 29.58
N PHE A 193 -6.74 -8.46 29.15
CA PHE A 193 -5.53 -7.88 29.76
C PHE A 193 -5.41 -6.38 29.39
N PRO A 194 -4.73 -5.55 30.22
CA PRO A 194 -5.14 -4.17 30.50
C PRO A 194 -4.62 -3.14 29.50
N ALA A 195 -5.35 -2.03 29.46
CA ALA A 195 -5.10 -0.86 28.64
C ALA A 195 -3.87 -0.06 29.09
N LEU A 196 -3.01 0.33 28.14
CA LEU A 196 -2.45 1.67 27.94
C LEU A 196 -1.32 1.58 26.89
N GLY A 197 -1.48 2.30 25.76
CA GLY A 197 -0.36 2.55 24.83
C GLY A 197 -0.31 1.77 23.50
N ARG A 198 -1.43 1.50 22.82
CA ARG A 198 -1.43 0.88 21.46
C ARG A 198 -2.31 1.59 20.43
N ALA A 199 -2.38 2.91 20.47
CA ALA A 199 -3.08 3.67 19.44
C ALA A 199 -2.14 3.99 18.28
N ALA A 200 -2.61 3.67 17.07
CA ALA A 200 -2.02 3.98 15.77
C ALA A 200 -0.80 3.14 15.39
N LEU A 201 -1.00 1.99 14.74
CA LEU A 201 -0.15 1.47 13.66
C LEU A 201 -0.68 0.11 13.21
N GLY A 202 -1.64 0.11 12.29
CA GLY A 202 -2.20 -1.15 11.82
C GLY A 202 -3.25 -0.97 10.74
N ALA A 203 -2.82 -0.60 9.53
CA ALA A 203 -3.40 -1.01 8.24
C ALA A 203 -2.77 -0.20 7.11
N ALA A 204 -1.68 -0.70 6.53
CA ALA A 204 -1.08 -0.16 5.32
C ALA A 204 -0.50 -1.31 4.48
N PHE A 205 -1.37 -2.17 3.96
CA PHE A 205 -0.99 -3.07 2.88
C PHE A 205 -1.87 -2.75 1.69
N GLY A 206 -1.28 -1.98 0.77
CA GLY A 206 -1.94 -1.54 -0.45
C GLY A 206 -0.89 -1.44 -1.54
N SER A 207 -1.01 -2.39 -2.46
CA SER A 207 -0.78 -2.36 -3.90
C SER A 207 0.64 -2.44 -4.48
N LEU A 208 0.87 -3.54 -5.19
CA LEU A 208 2.08 -3.87 -5.93
C LEU A 208 1.79 -3.69 -7.43
N ALA A 209 2.54 -2.85 -8.12
CA ALA A 209 2.49 -2.69 -9.57
C ALA A 209 3.77 -3.27 -10.18
N LEU A 210 3.63 -4.10 -11.23
CA LEU A 210 4.75 -4.81 -11.84
C LEU A 210 4.67 -4.66 -13.37
N ARG A 211 5.73 -4.15 -14.01
CA ARG A 211 5.83 -4.06 -15.48
C ARG A 211 6.94 -4.92 -16.04
N VAL A 212 6.64 -5.66 -17.11
CA VAL A 212 7.61 -6.36 -17.96
C VAL A 212 8.39 -5.42 -18.89
N ARG A 213 9.73 -5.47 -18.84
CA ARG A 213 10.59 -5.05 -19.97
C ARG A 213 11.19 -6.30 -20.59
N ARG A 214 10.84 -6.59 -21.85
CA ARG A 214 11.55 -7.57 -22.68
C ARG A 214 12.75 -6.85 -23.30
N ASN A 215 13.96 -7.37 -23.08
CA ASN A 215 15.14 -6.90 -23.80
C ASN A 215 15.27 -7.76 -25.06
N ASP A 216 14.75 -7.26 -26.18
CA ASP A 216 15.08 -7.85 -27.48
C ASP A 216 16.47 -7.31 -27.86
N ARG A 217 17.50 -8.07 -27.48
CA ARG A 217 18.83 -8.06 -28.12
C ARG A 217 19.30 -9.52 -28.20
N GLY A 218 19.40 -10.02 -29.43
CA GLY A 218 19.86 -11.37 -29.76
C GLY A 218 18.86 -12.08 -30.67
#